data_AF-A0A8D0GBM6-F1
#
_entry.id   AF-A0A8D0GBM6-F1
#
_cell.length_a   1.000
_cell.length_b   1.000
_cell.length_c   1.000
_cell.angle_alpha   90.00
_cell.angle_beta   90.00
_cell.angle_gamma   90.00
#
_symmetry.space_group_name_H-M   'P 1'
#
loop_
_entity.id
_entity.type
_entity.pdbx_description
1 polymer ?
#
loop_
_entity_poly.entity_id
_entity_poly.type
_entity_poly.pdbx_seq_one_letter_code
_entity_poly.pdbx_strand_id
1 'polypeptide(L)'
;KSVKIHKLQKEKVEFERYTTTAQVTRENEKAEEIQMLKQQIAGLQEEFRRNESHWQAAHGKLRNQIDTLTKQNLELQDELRVSEHQRLEAKGQSGAAVDFTSRQPDTLVLADLLPVVVVKCRCSSTSGSSEDARLLNSQADDILSCGSFSNNEETQVEQMLIDGRKIITFRNGTKKEISADTRTTVVMFFNGDIKKIMPDQRVIYYYADAQTAHTTYPSGLEVLRFPNNQIEKHYPDGTKEIVFPDQTVKRFSESGLEETVFPDGTVVKVEKNGDKMVLFSNGQKEIHTAQFKRREYPDGTIKTVYSSGQQETKYSSGRVRIKDEEGNIILDKK
;
A
#
# COMPACT_ATOMS: atom_id res chain seq x y z
N LYS A 1 -1.24 29.82 73.55
CA LYS A 1 -1.51 28.67 72.64
C LYS A 1 -2.47 29.06 71.50
N SER A 2 -3.56 29.79 71.76
CA SER A 2 -4.56 30.18 70.74
C SER A 2 -4.03 31.03 69.56
N VAL A 3 -3.18 32.04 69.81
CA VAL A 3 -2.61 32.92 68.77
C VAL A 3 -1.75 32.17 67.74
N LYS A 4 -1.02 31.13 68.19
CA LYS A 4 -0.15 30.32 67.34
C LYS A 4 -0.97 29.40 66.42
N ILE A 5 -2.12 28.93 66.90
CA ILE A 5 -3.06 28.10 66.14
C ILE A 5 -3.76 28.94 65.06
N HIS A 6 -4.22 30.16 65.38
CA HIS A 6 -4.80 31.08 64.39
C HIS A 6 -3.81 31.48 63.28
N LYS A 7 -2.53 31.70 63.62
CA LYS A 7 -1.49 31.99 62.62
C LYS A 7 -1.29 30.83 61.64
N LEU A 8 -1.20 29.61 62.15
CA LEU A 8 -1.05 28.39 61.33
C LEU A 8 -2.30 28.13 60.47
N GLN A 9 -3.50 28.42 60.98
CA GLN A 9 -4.74 28.32 60.21
C GLN A 9 -4.77 29.33 59.06
N LYS A 10 -4.30 30.57 59.28
CA LYS A 10 -4.23 31.60 58.24
C LYS A 10 -3.21 31.25 57.15
N GLU A 11 -2.02 30.79 57.54
CA GLU A 11 -0.97 30.34 56.60
C GLU A 11 -1.43 29.12 55.77
N LYS A 12 -2.21 28.20 56.37
CA LYS A 12 -2.80 27.06 55.65
C LYS A 12 -3.80 27.52 54.59
N VAL A 13 -4.69 28.45 54.93
CA VAL A 13 -5.69 28.99 53.98
C VAL A 13 -5.02 29.77 52.84
N GLU A 14 -3.97 30.54 53.14
CA GLU A 14 -3.20 31.24 52.11
C GLU A 14 -2.49 30.25 51.18
N PHE A 15 -1.84 29.20 51.73
CA PHE A 15 -1.20 28.16 50.93
C PHE A 15 -2.20 27.42 50.04
N GLU A 16 -3.35 27.02 50.57
CA GLU A 16 -4.42 26.39 49.78
C GLU A 16 -4.86 27.32 48.63
N ARG A 17 -5.09 28.61 48.90
CA ARG A 17 -5.44 29.60 47.86
C ARG A 17 -4.37 29.75 46.78
N TYR A 18 -3.09 29.76 47.16
CA TYR A 18 -1.98 29.79 46.20
C TYR A 18 -1.90 28.52 45.35
N THR A 19 -2.15 27.34 45.94
CA THR A 19 -2.17 26.08 45.18
C THR A 19 -3.34 26.01 44.21
N THR A 20 -4.54 26.45 44.62
CA THR A 20 -5.72 26.46 43.74
C THR A 20 -5.56 27.46 42.59
N THR A 21 -5.05 28.66 42.87
CA THR A 21 -4.80 29.66 41.81
C THR A 21 -3.75 29.19 40.81
N ALA A 22 -2.65 28.58 41.27
CA ALA A 22 -1.63 28.00 40.40
C ALA A 22 -2.13 26.80 39.57
N GLN A 23 -3.11 26.05 40.08
CA GLN A 23 -3.72 24.95 39.34
C GLN A 23 -4.66 25.47 38.25
N VAL A 24 -5.51 26.44 38.57
CA VAL A 24 -6.44 27.07 37.61
C VAL A 24 -5.70 27.76 36.48
N THR A 25 -4.58 28.43 36.75
CA THR A 25 -3.76 29.05 35.69
C THR A 25 -3.21 28.01 34.71
N ARG A 26 -2.71 26.87 35.22
CA ARG A 26 -2.23 25.77 34.37
C ARG A 26 -3.35 25.12 33.56
N GLU A 27 -4.55 25.02 34.12
CA GLU A 27 -5.72 24.49 33.42
C GLU A 27 -6.18 25.44 32.30
N ASN A 28 -6.12 26.76 32.52
CA ASN A 28 -6.41 27.76 31.49
C ASN A 28 -5.38 27.73 30.35
N GLU A 29 -4.08 27.63 30.64
CA GLU A 29 -3.02 27.49 29.62
C GLU A 29 -3.25 26.23 28.75
N LYS A 30 -3.59 25.11 29.38
CA LYS A 30 -3.96 23.87 28.67
C LYS A 30 -5.21 24.04 27.81
N ALA A 31 -6.21 24.79 28.30
CA ALA A 31 -7.44 25.04 27.55
C ALA A 31 -7.17 25.89 26.30
N GLU A 32 -6.30 26.89 26.39
CA GLU A 32 -5.86 27.72 25.27
C GLU A 32 -5.08 26.91 24.22
N GLU A 33 -4.18 26.03 24.66
CA GLU A 33 -3.44 25.12 23.77
C GLU A 33 -4.39 24.16 23.04
N ILE A 34 -5.34 23.55 23.74
CA ILE A 34 -6.37 22.70 23.14
C ILE A 34 -7.22 23.48 22.14
N GLN A 35 -7.55 24.74 22.43
CA GLN A 35 -8.31 25.59 21.52
C GLN A 35 -7.53 25.91 20.25
N MET A 36 -6.23 26.22 20.36
CA MET A 36 -5.36 26.46 19.21
C MET A 36 -5.22 25.20 18.34
N LEU A 37 -5.01 24.04 18.95
CA LEU A 37 -4.92 22.76 18.24
C LEU A 37 -6.23 22.43 17.51
N LYS A 38 -7.39 22.68 18.14
CA LYS A 38 -8.70 22.53 17.47
C LYS A 38 -8.81 23.43 16.24
N GLN A 39 -8.31 24.66 16.31
CA GLN A 39 -8.35 25.61 15.19
C GLN A 39 -7.41 25.19 14.05
N GLN A 40 -6.22 24.64 14.37
CA GLN A 40 -5.34 24.05 13.36
C GLN A 40 -5.97 22.83 12.67
N ILE A 41 -6.59 21.92 13.44
CA ILE A 41 -7.27 20.75 12.89
C ILE A 41 -8.40 21.17 11.93
N ALA A 42 -9.21 22.16 12.32
CA ALA A 42 -10.27 22.70 11.47
C ALA A 42 -9.70 23.30 10.16
N GLY A 43 -8.60 24.06 10.25
CA GLY A 43 -7.91 24.60 9.08
C GLY A 43 -7.41 23.51 8.13
N LEU A 44 -6.75 22.49 8.66
CA LEU A 44 -6.26 21.35 7.88
C LEU A 44 -7.40 20.54 7.24
N GLN A 45 -8.51 20.34 7.94
CA GLN A 45 -9.70 19.68 7.38
C GLN A 45 -10.29 20.47 6.20
N GLU A 46 -10.33 21.80 6.32
CA GLU A 46 -10.82 22.68 5.26
C GLU A 46 -9.91 22.65 4.03
N GLU A 47 -8.58 22.64 4.22
CA GLU A 47 -7.61 22.48 3.13
C GLU A 47 -7.73 21.11 2.47
N PHE A 48 -7.88 20.04 3.25
CA PHE A 48 -8.09 18.70 2.73
C PHE A 48 -9.36 18.63 1.86
N ARG A 49 -10.47 19.23 2.32
CA ARG A 49 -11.74 19.31 1.58
C ARG A 49 -11.61 20.09 0.26
N ARG A 50 -10.86 21.19 0.26
CA ARG A 50 -10.56 21.96 -0.96
C ARG A 50 -9.71 21.16 -1.94
N ASN A 51 -8.69 20.49 -1.43
CA ASN A 51 -7.81 19.65 -2.25
C ASN A 51 -8.59 18.48 -2.85
N GLU A 52 -9.43 17.81 -2.07
CA GLU A 52 -10.31 16.75 -2.56
C GLU A 52 -11.24 17.24 -3.68
N SER A 53 -11.90 18.39 -3.48
CA SER A 53 -12.76 19.01 -4.49
C SER A 53 -11.98 19.35 -5.77
N HIS A 54 -10.74 19.85 -5.62
CA HIS A 54 -9.85 20.14 -6.74
C HIS A 54 -9.50 18.88 -7.54
N TRP A 55 -9.11 17.80 -6.85
CA TRP A 55 -8.78 16.52 -7.47
C TRP A 55 -10.00 15.86 -8.14
N GLN A 56 -11.18 15.94 -7.52
CA GLN A 56 -12.43 15.46 -8.14
C GLN A 56 -12.73 16.18 -9.46
N ALA A 57 -12.57 17.51 -9.49
CA ALA A 57 -12.76 18.30 -10.71
C ALA A 57 -11.73 17.96 -11.80
N ALA A 58 -10.45 17.81 -11.44
CA ALA A 58 -9.40 17.41 -12.38
C ALA A 58 -9.64 16.01 -12.96
N HIS A 59 -10.04 15.06 -12.11
CA HIS A 59 -10.36 13.70 -12.53
C HIS A 59 -11.57 13.67 -13.47
N GLY A 60 -12.62 14.45 -13.19
CA GLY A 60 -13.77 14.60 -14.09
C GLY A 60 -13.39 15.12 -15.48
N LYS A 61 -12.48 16.11 -15.55
CA LYS A 61 -11.98 16.64 -16.83
C LYS A 61 -11.23 15.59 -17.64
N LEU A 62 -10.33 14.84 -17.00
CA LEU A 62 -9.56 13.78 -17.67
C LEU A 62 -10.47 12.65 -18.15
N ARG A 63 -11.45 12.25 -17.34
CA ARG A 63 -12.45 11.24 -17.74
C ARG A 63 -13.21 11.68 -19.00
N ASN A 64 -13.71 12.92 -19.01
CA ASN A 64 -14.41 13.45 -20.19
C ASN A 64 -13.51 13.48 -21.45
N GLN A 65 -12.21 13.77 -21.28
CA GLN A 65 -11.25 13.71 -22.39
C GLN A 65 -11.04 12.28 -22.89
N ILE A 66 -10.91 11.31 -21.99
CA ILE A 66 -10.82 9.89 -22.35
C ILE A 66 -12.07 9.47 -23.11
N ASP A 67 -13.27 9.75 -22.58
CA ASP A 67 -14.53 9.38 -23.23
C ASP A 67 -14.65 9.99 -24.65
N THR A 68 -14.21 11.24 -24.82
CA THR A 68 -14.19 11.91 -26.12
C THR A 68 -13.22 11.21 -27.09
N LEU A 69 -12.00 10.92 -26.66
CA LEU A 69 -10.98 10.25 -27.49
C LEU A 69 -11.36 8.80 -27.79
N THR A 70 -12.01 8.10 -26.86
CA THR A 70 -12.53 6.76 -27.06
C THR A 70 -13.62 6.77 -28.13
N LYS A 71 -14.54 7.73 -28.08
CA LYS A 71 -15.57 7.90 -29.11
C LYS A 71 -14.97 8.17 -30.50
N GLN A 72 -14.01 9.08 -30.59
CA GLN A 72 -13.33 9.38 -31.86
C GLN A 72 -12.56 8.17 -32.41
N ASN A 73 -11.90 7.39 -31.56
CA ASN A 73 -11.24 6.16 -31.99
C ASN A 73 -12.22 5.11 -32.52
N LEU A 74 -13.41 4.98 -31.89
CA LEU A 74 -14.47 4.10 -32.39
C LEU A 74 -14.98 4.53 -33.76
N GLU A 75 -15.24 5.84 -33.95
CA GLU A 75 -15.67 6.40 -35.25
C GLU A 75 -14.63 6.14 -36.34
N LEU A 76 -13.34 6.40 -36.06
CA LEU A 76 -12.25 6.14 -37.01
C LEU A 76 -12.08 4.65 -37.34
N GLN A 77 -12.27 3.76 -36.37
CA GLN A 77 -12.22 2.32 -36.62
C GLN A 77 -13.37 1.84 -37.51
N ASP A 78 -14.58 2.39 -37.32
CA ASP A 78 -15.71 2.06 -38.17
C ASP A 78 -15.52 2.61 -39.60
N GLU A 79 -15.00 3.83 -39.76
CA GLU A 79 -14.63 4.39 -41.07
C GLU A 79 -13.56 3.55 -41.79
N LEU A 80 -12.55 3.09 -41.05
CA LEU A 80 -11.51 2.21 -41.58
C LEU A 80 -12.10 0.88 -42.07
N ARG A 81 -13.01 0.29 -41.27
CA ARG A 81 -13.71 -0.96 -41.62
C ARG A 81 -14.56 -0.81 -42.88
N VAL A 82 -15.28 0.32 -43.02
CA VAL A 82 -16.07 0.63 -44.22
C VAL A 82 -15.17 0.81 -45.45
N SER A 83 -14.06 1.53 -45.31
CA SER A 83 -13.08 1.75 -46.40
C SER A 83 -12.41 0.45 -46.86
N GLU A 84 -12.07 -0.44 -45.92
CA GLU A 84 -11.54 -1.77 -46.24
C GLU A 84 -12.56 -2.65 -46.97
N HIS A 85 -13.83 -2.60 -46.56
CA HIS A 85 -14.91 -3.34 -47.22
C HIS A 85 -15.10 -2.88 -48.68
N GLN A 86 -15.15 -1.56 -48.91
CA GLN A 86 -15.24 -0.99 -50.26
C GLN A 86 -14.04 -1.37 -51.15
N ARG A 87 -12.82 -1.42 -50.58
CA ARG A 87 -11.63 -1.87 -51.30
C ARG A 87 -11.72 -3.35 -51.71
N LEU A 88 -12.25 -4.20 -50.84
CA LEU A 88 -12.45 -5.63 -51.13
C LEU A 88 -13.53 -5.84 -52.21
N GLU A 89 -14.61 -5.06 -52.18
CA GLU A 89 -15.64 -5.10 -53.24
C GLU A 89 -15.12 -4.59 -54.59
N ALA A 90 -14.35 -3.49 -54.62
CA ALA A 90 -13.73 -2.98 -55.84
C ALA A 90 -12.70 -3.97 -56.43
N LYS A 91 -12.00 -4.72 -55.58
CA LYS A 91 -11.07 -5.79 -56.00
C LYS A 91 -11.79 -7.04 -56.51
N GLY A 92 -13.01 -7.31 -56.02
CA GLY A 92 -13.89 -8.36 -56.53
C GLY A 92 -14.51 -8.02 -57.89
N GLN A 93 -14.83 -6.75 -58.15
CA GLN A 93 -15.40 -6.29 -59.43
C GLN A 93 -14.35 -6.14 -60.56
N SER A 94 -13.07 -5.97 -60.22
CA SER A 94 -11.97 -5.84 -61.20
C SER A 94 -11.27 -7.16 -61.56
N GLY A 95 -11.72 -8.30 -61.01
CA GLY A 95 -11.13 -9.63 -61.24
C GLY A 95 -11.69 -10.43 -62.42
N ALA A 96 -12.56 -9.84 -63.26
CA ALA A 96 -13.19 -10.52 -64.39
C ALA A 96 -12.69 -10.00 -65.75
N ALA A 97 -11.38 -10.08 -66.02
CA ALA A 97 -10.83 -10.15 -67.38
C ALA A 97 -9.33 -10.50 -67.40
N VAL A 98 -9.00 -11.45 -68.29
CA VAL A 98 -7.72 -11.77 -68.98
C VAL A 98 -6.53 -12.41 -68.23
N ASP A 99 -6.46 -13.73 -68.44
CA ASP A 99 -5.40 -14.62 -68.96
C ASP A 99 -3.88 -14.27 -68.97
N PHE A 100 -3.12 -15.37 -68.83
CA PHE A 100 -1.67 -15.66 -68.75
C PHE A 100 -0.63 -14.76 -69.43
N THR A 101 0.52 -14.53 -68.75
CA THR A 101 1.87 -14.90 -69.24
C THR A 101 2.94 -14.88 -68.13
N SER A 102 3.88 -15.83 -68.24
CA SER A 102 4.98 -16.19 -67.35
C SER A 102 6.02 -15.09 -67.02
N ARG A 103 6.50 -15.05 -65.75
CA ARG A 103 7.94 -14.87 -65.36
C ARG A 103 8.18 -14.94 -63.83
N GLN A 104 9.03 -15.90 -63.44
CA GLN A 104 9.85 -16.17 -62.23
C GLN A 104 9.43 -15.75 -60.80
N PRO A 105 9.78 -16.55 -59.76
CA PRO A 105 9.49 -16.24 -58.36
C PRO A 105 10.70 -15.56 -57.68
N ASP A 106 10.60 -14.26 -57.42
CA ASP A 106 11.46 -13.62 -56.43
C ASP A 106 10.77 -13.65 -55.06
N THR A 107 11.47 -14.31 -54.15
CA THR A 107 11.13 -14.45 -52.74
C THR A 107 11.29 -13.10 -52.06
N LEU A 108 10.20 -12.50 -51.59
CA LEU A 108 10.22 -11.44 -50.58
C LEU A 108 9.16 -11.72 -49.52
N VAL A 109 9.65 -12.32 -48.44
CA VAL A 109 9.27 -12.12 -47.03
C VAL A 109 7.88 -11.48 -46.80
N LEU A 110 6.93 -12.35 -46.43
CA LEU A 110 5.68 -11.96 -45.81
C LEU A 110 5.92 -11.77 -44.31
N ALA A 111 5.74 -10.54 -43.80
CA ALA A 111 5.13 -10.21 -42.51
C ALA A 111 5.62 -8.83 -42.04
N ASP A 112 4.96 -7.78 -42.54
CA ASP A 112 5.06 -6.44 -41.97
C ASP A 112 3.70 -6.07 -41.34
N LEU A 113 3.79 -5.61 -40.09
CA LEU A 113 2.89 -4.71 -39.36
C LEU A 113 1.68 -5.31 -38.61
N LEU A 114 1.90 -5.57 -37.31
CA LEU A 114 0.96 -5.18 -36.26
C LEU A 114 1.74 -4.55 -35.09
N PRO A 115 1.54 -3.25 -34.75
CA PRO A 115 1.89 -2.77 -33.43
C PRO A 115 0.77 -3.13 -32.46
N VAL A 116 1.07 -4.01 -31.51
CA VAL A 116 0.24 -4.27 -30.32
C VAL A 116 0.20 -2.99 -29.49
N VAL A 117 -0.99 -2.42 -29.33
CA VAL A 117 -1.28 -1.36 -28.36
C VAL A 117 -1.34 -2.00 -26.97
N VAL A 118 -0.37 -1.72 -26.11
CA VAL A 118 -0.48 -2.02 -24.68
C VAL A 118 -1.19 -0.86 -24.00
N VAL A 119 -2.46 -1.08 -23.68
CA VAL A 119 -3.23 -0.25 -22.76
C VAL A 119 -2.73 -0.53 -21.34
N LYS A 120 -2.11 0.46 -20.70
CA LYS A 120 -1.82 0.40 -19.27
C LYS A 120 -3.05 0.88 -18.50
N CYS A 121 -3.79 -0.06 -17.93
CA CYS A 121 -4.85 0.22 -16.96
C CYS A 121 -4.25 0.90 -15.71
N ARG A 122 -4.88 2.00 -15.30
CA ARG A 122 -4.55 2.75 -14.08
C ARG A 122 -5.56 2.34 -13.01
N CYS A 123 -5.17 1.47 -12.09
CA CYS A 123 -5.95 1.23 -10.89
C CYS A 123 -5.72 2.40 -9.93
N SER A 124 -6.78 3.16 -9.69
CA SER A 124 -6.85 4.21 -8.67
C SER A 124 -7.33 3.56 -7.39
N SER A 125 -6.42 3.25 -6.46
CA SER A 125 -6.82 2.76 -5.14
C SER A 125 -7.06 3.95 -4.23
N THR A 126 -8.33 4.32 -4.14
CA THR A 126 -8.93 5.08 -3.05
C THR A 126 -8.63 4.44 -1.70
N SER A 127 -8.19 5.22 -0.71
CA SER A 127 -8.27 4.85 0.70
C SER A 127 -9.32 5.72 1.40
N GLY A 128 -10.55 5.24 1.38
CA GLY A 128 -11.60 5.61 2.35
C GLY A 128 -11.93 4.35 3.16
N SER A 129 -11.79 4.44 4.48
CA SER A 129 -12.01 3.36 5.44
C SER A 129 -13.43 2.78 5.38
N SER A 130 -13.56 1.45 5.48
CA SER A 130 -14.51 0.71 6.34
C SER A 130 -15.15 -0.50 5.65
N GLU A 131 -14.81 -1.68 6.20
CA GLU A 131 -15.55 -2.96 6.23
C GLU A 131 -15.88 -3.67 4.89
N ASP A 132 -15.66 -4.99 4.90
CA ASP A 132 -15.86 -5.99 3.82
C ASP A 132 -14.87 -6.02 2.64
N ALA A 133 -13.76 -6.75 2.84
CA ALA A 133 -12.97 -7.30 1.74
C ALA A 133 -12.91 -8.83 1.84
N ARG A 134 -13.92 -9.49 1.26
CA ARG A 134 -13.87 -10.92 0.93
C ARG A 134 -13.16 -11.10 -0.41
N LEU A 135 -12.14 -11.95 -0.40
CA LEU A 135 -11.70 -12.85 -1.47
C LEU A 135 -11.59 -12.25 -2.89
N LEU A 136 -10.39 -11.84 -3.27
CA LEU A 136 -9.91 -12.08 -4.64
C LEU A 136 -8.51 -12.69 -4.57
N ASN A 137 -8.49 -14.00 -4.83
CA ASN A 137 -7.30 -14.80 -5.01
C ASN A 137 -7.05 -14.96 -6.52
N SER A 138 -5.77 -15.13 -6.89
CA SER A 138 -5.29 -15.78 -8.13
C SER A 138 -5.39 -15.00 -9.45
N GLN A 139 -4.36 -14.20 -9.73
CA GLN A 139 -3.47 -14.31 -10.92
C GLN A 139 -2.71 -12.99 -11.09
N ALA A 140 -1.53 -12.90 -10.46
CA ALA A 140 -0.52 -11.91 -10.81
C ALA A 140 0.86 -12.58 -10.76
N ASP A 141 0.94 -13.76 -11.37
CA ASP A 141 2.20 -14.35 -11.81
C ASP A 141 2.45 -13.84 -13.24
N ASP A 142 2.84 -12.57 -13.37
CA ASP A 142 3.35 -12.03 -14.62
C ASP A 142 4.68 -11.30 -14.35
N ILE A 143 5.72 -12.13 -14.22
CA ILE A 143 7.02 -11.95 -14.86
C ILE A 143 7.58 -10.51 -14.79
N LEU A 144 8.22 -10.15 -13.68
CA LEU A 144 9.38 -9.25 -13.72
C LEU A 144 10.64 -10.09 -13.97
N SER A 145 10.64 -10.77 -15.11
CA SER A 145 11.86 -11.24 -15.74
C SER A 145 12.75 -10.01 -15.96
N CYS A 146 14.01 -10.15 -15.56
CA CYS A 146 15.14 -9.34 -15.96
C CYS A 146 15.02 -8.93 -17.44
N GLY A 147 14.41 -7.77 -17.67
CA GLY A 147 14.35 -7.14 -18.98
C GLY A 147 15.74 -6.62 -19.30
N SER A 148 16.54 -7.47 -19.94
CA SER A 148 17.69 -7.05 -20.73
C SER A 148 17.23 -5.89 -21.62
N PHE A 149 17.83 -4.72 -21.46
CA PHE A 149 17.55 -3.59 -22.33
C PHE A 149 17.96 -3.97 -23.75
N SER A 150 16.97 -4.14 -24.63
CA SER A 150 17.17 -4.05 -26.06
C SER A 150 17.64 -2.63 -26.37
N ASN A 151 18.91 -2.49 -26.75
CA ASN A 151 19.49 -1.24 -27.20
C ASN A 151 18.79 -0.83 -28.51
N ASN A 152 17.86 0.13 -28.45
CA ASN A 152 17.59 0.94 -29.63
C ASN A 152 18.76 1.94 -29.74
N GLU A 153 19.79 1.53 -30.46
CA GLU A 153 20.84 2.41 -30.94
C GLU A 153 20.23 3.38 -31.94
N GLU A 154 20.03 4.65 -31.56
CA GLU A 154 20.10 5.77 -32.50
C GLU A 154 20.02 7.14 -31.78
N THR A 155 21.10 7.92 -31.92
CA THR A 155 21.37 9.27 -31.38
C THR A 155 21.55 9.38 -29.85
N GLN A 156 22.71 8.91 -29.40
CA GLN A 156 23.23 9.07 -28.05
C GLN A 156 24.36 10.10 -28.04
N VAL A 157 24.28 11.14 -27.21
CA VAL A 157 25.40 12.06 -26.97
C VAL A 157 26.12 11.61 -25.71
N GLU A 158 27.40 11.25 -25.85
CA GLU A 158 28.26 10.86 -24.74
C GLU A 158 29.20 12.02 -24.37
N GLN A 159 29.28 12.32 -23.08
CA GLN A 159 30.19 13.32 -22.52
C GLN A 159 30.98 12.71 -21.37
N MET A 160 32.30 12.86 -21.40
CA MET A 160 33.18 12.51 -20.29
C MET A 160 33.48 13.76 -19.48
N LEU A 161 33.30 13.69 -18.17
CA LEU A 161 33.60 14.76 -17.22
C LEU A 161 35.08 14.72 -16.80
N ILE A 162 35.60 15.87 -16.35
CA ILE A 162 37.00 16.00 -15.87
C ILE A 162 37.28 15.08 -14.67
N ASP A 163 36.26 14.76 -13.88
CA ASP A 163 36.33 13.85 -12.73
C ASP A 163 36.23 12.37 -13.09
N GLY A 164 36.19 12.03 -14.39
CA GLY A 164 36.13 10.66 -14.90
C GLY A 164 34.71 10.08 -15.00
N ARG A 165 33.66 10.80 -14.60
CA ARG A 165 32.28 10.35 -14.79
C ARG A 165 31.86 10.40 -16.26
N LYS A 166 31.04 9.44 -16.69
CA LYS A 166 30.48 9.39 -18.04
C LYS A 166 29.00 9.75 -18.00
N ILE A 167 28.59 10.76 -18.76
CA ILE A 167 27.19 11.14 -18.96
C ILE A 167 26.76 10.73 -20.37
N ILE A 168 25.62 10.06 -20.45
CA ILE A 168 24.98 9.62 -21.67
C ILE A 168 23.63 10.32 -21.74
N THR A 169 23.37 11.09 -22.79
CA THR A 169 22.07 11.74 -23.03
C THR A 169 21.39 11.09 -24.23
N PHE A 170 20.18 10.60 -24.03
CA PHE A 170 19.35 9.99 -25.06
C PHE A 170 18.42 11.04 -25.69
N ARG A 171 18.01 10.81 -26.94
CA ARG A 171 17.10 11.71 -27.68
C ARG A 171 15.78 12.00 -26.94
N ASN A 172 15.27 11.04 -26.17
CA ASN A 172 14.05 11.21 -25.39
C ASN A 172 14.22 12.08 -24.12
N GLY A 173 15.42 12.62 -23.87
CA GLY A 173 15.73 13.43 -22.68
C GLY A 173 16.20 12.63 -21.46
N THR A 174 16.18 11.29 -21.52
CA THR A 174 16.74 10.43 -20.47
C THR A 174 18.25 10.66 -20.38
N LYS A 175 18.77 10.71 -19.16
CA LYS A 175 20.20 10.86 -18.87
C LYS A 175 20.69 9.68 -18.07
N LYS A 176 21.81 9.09 -18.46
CA LYS A 176 22.49 8.03 -17.71
C LYS A 176 23.88 8.52 -17.31
N GLU A 177 24.12 8.59 -16.01
CA GLU A 177 25.40 8.93 -15.41
C GLU A 177 26.05 7.65 -14.87
N ILE A 178 27.31 7.44 -15.22
CA ILE A 178 28.14 6.34 -14.76
C ILE A 178 29.31 6.95 -14.00
N SER A 179 29.48 6.52 -12.75
CA SER A 179 30.62 6.89 -11.89
C SER A 179 31.97 6.53 -12.53
N ALA A 180 33.04 7.24 -12.14
CA ALA A 180 34.38 7.01 -12.68
C ALA A 180 34.91 5.59 -12.42
N ASP A 181 34.51 4.97 -11.31
CA ASP A 181 34.85 3.59 -10.95
C ASP A 181 33.91 2.54 -11.58
N THR A 182 32.90 2.99 -12.35
CA THR A 182 31.84 2.17 -12.97
C THR A 182 30.96 1.38 -12.00
N ARG A 183 31.07 1.60 -10.68
CA ARG A 183 30.34 0.83 -9.67
C ARG A 183 28.94 1.36 -9.40
N THR A 184 28.74 2.67 -9.63
CA THR A 184 27.45 3.34 -9.49
C THR A 184 26.96 3.82 -10.84
N THR A 185 25.70 3.53 -11.15
CA THR A 185 25.00 4.05 -12.34
C THR A 185 23.70 4.72 -11.92
N VAL A 186 23.43 5.93 -12.42
CA VAL A 186 22.18 6.66 -12.18
C VAL A 186 21.52 6.97 -13.52
N VAL A 187 20.27 6.56 -13.68
CA VAL A 187 19.44 6.85 -14.84
C VAL A 187 18.32 7.78 -14.41
N MET A 188 18.24 8.95 -15.03
CA MET A 188 17.19 9.96 -14.85
C MET A 188 16.29 9.91 -16.07
N PHE A 189 15.08 9.40 -15.93
CA PHE A 189 14.12 9.25 -17.01
C PHE A 189 13.39 10.57 -17.30
N PHE A 190 12.89 10.71 -18.52
CA PHE A 190 12.16 11.89 -18.97
C PHE A 190 10.86 12.14 -18.20
N ASN A 191 10.25 11.11 -17.61
CA ASN A 191 9.06 11.19 -16.77
C ASN A 191 9.37 11.62 -15.33
N GLY A 192 10.63 11.91 -15.00
CA GLY A 192 11.09 12.29 -13.67
C GLY A 192 11.55 11.12 -12.79
N ASP A 193 11.31 9.87 -13.22
CA ASP A 193 11.75 8.70 -12.47
C ASP A 193 13.29 8.62 -12.41
N ILE A 194 13.81 7.98 -11.37
CA ILE A 194 15.24 7.81 -11.18
C ILE A 194 15.55 6.36 -10.84
N LYS A 195 16.43 5.70 -11.60
CA LYS A 195 16.97 4.38 -11.28
C LYS A 195 18.44 4.49 -10.91
N LYS A 196 18.82 4.02 -9.72
CA LYS A 196 20.20 3.95 -9.23
C LYS A 196 20.61 2.50 -9.07
N ILE A 197 21.77 2.15 -9.62
CA ILE A 197 22.44 0.87 -9.41
C ILE A 197 23.63 1.16 -8.50
N MET A 198 23.64 0.52 -7.34
CA MET A 198 24.61 0.75 -6.28
C MET A 198 25.77 -0.25 -6.38
N PRO A 199 26.95 0.06 -5.81
CA PRO A 199 28.10 -0.85 -5.79
C PRO A 199 27.84 -2.19 -5.09
N ASP A 200 26.92 -2.21 -4.13
CA ASP A 200 26.49 -3.41 -3.39
C ASP A 200 25.42 -4.21 -4.16
N GLN A 201 25.27 -3.95 -5.46
CA GLN A 201 24.32 -4.58 -6.37
C GLN A 201 22.84 -4.30 -6.05
N ARG A 202 22.53 -3.40 -5.11
CA ARG A 202 21.15 -2.94 -4.91
C ARG A 202 20.72 -2.04 -6.06
N VAL A 203 19.46 -2.18 -6.45
CA VAL A 203 18.82 -1.32 -7.44
C VAL A 203 17.75 -0.50 -6.73
N ILE A 204 17.85 0.83 -6.80
CA ILE A 204 16.89 1.76 -6.21
C ILE A 204 16.16 2.47 -7.35
N TYR A 205 14.88 2.21 -7.51
CA TYR A 205 14.00 2.91 -8.44
C TYR A 205 13.13 3.90 -7.67
N TYR A 206 13.11 5.16 -8.08
CA TYR A 206 12.24 6.20 -7.52
C TYR A 206 11.21 6.59 -8.57
N TYR A 207 9.93 6.42 -8.23
CA TYR A 207 8.79 6.82 -9.05
C TYR A 207 8.39 8.24 -8.70
N ALA A 208 8.54 9.18 -9.64
CA ALA A 208 8.32 10.59 -9.34
C ALA A 208 6.84 10.94 -9.10
N ASP A 209 5.93 10.42 -9.92
CA ASP A 209 4.49 10.68 -9.82
C ASP A 209 3.91 10.18 -8.48
N ALA A 210 4.29 8.98 -8.05
CA ALA A 210 3.82 8.37 -6.81
C ALA A 210 4.65 8.75 -5.57
N GLN A 211 5.81 9.40 -5.75
CA GLN A 211 6.78 9.69 -4.69
C GLN A 211 7.21 8.43 -3.91
N THR A 212 7.34 7.29 -4.62
CA THR A 212 7.62 5.98 -4.03
C THR A 212 9.03 5.54 -4.39
N ALA A 213 9.79 5.06 -3.41
CA ALA A 213 11.09 4.43 -3.64
C ALA A 213 10.97 2.91 -3.55
N HIS A 214 11.40 2.19 -4.58
CA HIS A 214 11.47 0.74 -4.64
C HIS A 214 12.93 0.31 -4.68
N THR A 215 13.36 -0.47 -3.69
CA THR A 215 14.71 -1.04 -3.62
C THR A 215 14.68 -2.55 -3.80
N THR A 216 15.36 -3.05 -4.82
CA THR A 216 15.59 -4.48 -5.04
C THR A 216 16.98 -4.85 -4.54
N TYR A 217 17.05 -5.84 -3.66
CA TYR A 217 18.29 -6.35 -3.09
C TYR A 217 18.79 -7.57 -3.88
N PRO A 218 20.10 -7.86 -3.86
CA PRO A 218 20.66 -9.06 -4.50
C PRO A 218 20.10 -10.37 -3.96
N SER A 219 19.61 -10.37 -2.72
CA SER A 219 18.93 -11.52 -2.11
C SER A 219 17.53 -11.79 -2.69
N GLY A 220 17.03 -10.93 -3.58
CA GLY A 220 15.66 -10.95 -4.09
C GLY A 220 14.63 -10.26 -3.19
N LEU A 221 15.05 -9.69 -2.06
CA LEU A 221 14.17 -8.87 -1.21
C LEU A 221 13.83 -7.56 -1.95
N GLU A 222 12.55 -7.25 -2.04
CA GLU A 222 12.07 -5.96 -2.56
C GLU A 222 11.52 -5.12 -1.41
N VAL A 223 11.86 -3.83 -1.38
CA VAL A 223 11.41 -2.89 -0.35
C VAL A 223 10.81 -1.65 -1.00
N LEU A 224 9.52 -1.42 -0.80
CA LEU A 224 8.82 -0.21 -1.22
C LEU A 224 8.68 0.74 -0.04
N ARG A 225 8.96 2.02 -0.27
CA ARG A 225 8.79 3.11 0.70
C ARG A 225 7.86 4.14 0.10
N PHE A 226 6.73 4.35 0.75
CA PHE A 226 5.67 5.25 0.32
C PHE A 226 5.79 6.62 1.02
N PRO A 227 5.20 7.68 0.46
CA PRO A 227 5.28 9.04 1.02
C PRO A 227 4.60 9.17 2.40
N ASN A 228 3.64 8.30 2.72
CA ASN A 228 2.99 8.25 4.03
C ASN A 228 3.85 7.59 5.13
N ASN A 229 5.13 7.28 4.86
CA ASN A 229 6.04 6.50 5.71
C ASN A 229 5.68 5.01 5.86
N GLN A 230 4.71 4.51 5.09
CA GLN A 230 4.49 3.06 4.99
C GLN A 230 5.67 2.42 4.25
N ILE A 231 6.07 1.23 4.73
CA ILE A 231 7.12 0.43 4.11
C ILE A 231 6.54 -0.95 3.83
N GLU A 232 6.70 -1.45 2.61
CA GLU A 232 6.34 -2.81 2.26
C GLU A 232 7.59 -3.58 1.87
N LYS A 233 7.70 -4.82 2.35
CA LYS A 233 8.79 -5.74 2.02
C LYS A 233 8.20 -6.98 1.38
N HIS A 234 8.71 -7.36 0.21
CA HIS A 234 8.36 -8.62 -0.45
C HIS A 234 9.58 -9.53 -0.41
N TYR A 235 9.42 -10.69 0.23
CA TYR A 235 10.46 -11.67 0.37
C TYR A 235 10.42 -12.69 -0.78
N PRO A 236 11.56 -13.28 -1.16
CA PRO A 236 11.62 -14.30 -2.22
C PRO A 236 10.78 -15.56 -1.94
N ASP A 237 10.49 -15.84 -0.67
CA ASP A 237 9.66 -16.96 -0.23
C ASP A 237 8.14 -16.69 -0.33
N GLY A 238 7.75 -15.56 -0.96
CA GLY A 238 6.36 -15.14 -1.11
C GLY A 238 5.80 -14.39 0.11
N THR A 239 6.52 -14.36 1.23
CA THR A 239 6.11 -13.61 2.42
C THR A 239 6.10 -12.12 2.12
N LYS A 240 5.11 -11.40 2.67
CA LYS A 240 5.02 -9.94 2.60
C LYS A 240 4.93 -9.34 4.00
N GLU A 241 5.60 -8.23 4.21
CA GLU A 241 5.55 -7.47 5.46
C GLU A 241 5.23 -6.01 5.16
N ILE A 242 4.20 -5.48 5.82
CA ILE A 242 3.79 -4.08 5.77
C ILE A 242 4.10 -3.46 7.13
N VAL A 243 4.89 -2.39 7.15
CA VAL A 243 5.13 -1.54 8.31
C VAL A 243 4.34 -0.26 8.10
N PHE A 244 3.34 -0.03 8.93
CA PHE A 244 2.49 1.14 8.90
C PHE A 244 3.14 2.33 9.63
N PRO A 245 2.66 3.57 9.40
CA PRO A 245 3.22 4.76 10.02
C PRO A 245 3.10 4.80 11.55
N ASP A 246 2.13 4.09 12.11
CA ASP A 246 1.92 3.91 13.55
C ASP A 246 2.85 2.83 14.15
N GLN A 247 3.78 2.28 13.36
CA GLN A 247 4.68 1.16 13.70
C GLN A 247 3.98 -0.19 13.84
N THR A 248 2.70 -0.31 13.48
CA THR A 248 2.04 -1.61 13.34
C THR A 248 2.70 -2.38 12.20
N VAL A 249 2.98 -3.67 12.42
CA VAL A 249 3.61 -4.55 11.42
C VAL A 249 2.64 -5.66 11.05
N LYS A 250 2.25 -5.76 9.79
CA LYS A 250 1.42 -6.85 9.27
C LYS A 250 2.22 -7.75 8.34
N ARG A 251 2.31 -9.03 8.66
CA ARG A 251 2.95 -10.08 7.87
C ARG A 251 1.91 -10.98 7.23
N PHE A 252 2.12 -11.34 5.98
CA PHE A 252 1.31 -12.26 5.19
C PHE A 252 2.23 -13.37 4.69
N SER A 253 1.93 -14.61 5.02
CA SER A 253 2.63 -15.76 4.47
C SER A 253 1.89 -16.34 3.26
N GLU A 254 2.60 -17.08 2.42
CA GLU A 254 2.01 -17.83 1.31
C GLU A 254 0.99 -18.89 1.79
N SER A 255 1.14 -19.40 3.02
CA SER A 255 0.18 -20.33 3.63
C SER A 255 -1.18 -19.70 3.95
N GLY A 256 -1.32 -18.37 3.80
CA GLY A 256 -2.53 -17.62 4.16
C GLY A 256 -2.64 -17.30 5.65
N LEU A 257 -1.54 -17.39 6.40
CA LEU A 257 -1.48 -16.90 7.78
C LEU A 257 -1.22 -15.40 7.75
N GLU A 258 -2.08 -14.63 8.41
CA GLU A 258 -1.86 -13.21 8.62
C GLU A 258 -1.44 -12.98 10.07
N GLU A 259 -0.35 -12.24 10.29
CA GLU A 259 0.12 -11.87 11.61
C GLU A 259 0.25 -10.34 11.71
N THR A 260 -0.34 -9.74 12.73
CA THR A 260 -0.25 -8.30 13.00
C THR A 260 0.39 -8.09 14.37
N VAL A 261 1.47 -7.32 14.43
CA VAL A 261 2.16 -6.93 15.66
C VAL A 261 1.91 -5.44 15.89
N PHE A 262 1.27 -5.12 17.01
CA PHE A 262 0.98 -3.75 17.40
C PHE A 262 2.11 -3.15 18.26
N PRO A 263 2.25 -1.81 18.31
CA PRO A 263 3.29 -1.15 19.09
C PRO A 263 3.25 -1.44 20.60
N ASP A 264 2.07 -1.76 21.14
CA ASP A 264 1.87 -2.12 22.55
C ASP A 264 2.36 -3.55 22.89
N GLY A 265 2.84 -4.30 21.89
CA GLY A 265 3.27 -5.68 22.00
C GLY A 265 2.15 -6.71 21.78
N THR A 266 0.92 -6.27 21.51
CA THR A 266 -0.19 -7.16 21.16
C THR A 266 0.09 -7.81 19.80
N VAL A 267 -0.10 -9.13 19.71
CA VAL A 267 0.07 -9.90 18.47
C VAL A 267 -1.24 -10.55 18.09
N VAL A 268 -1.70 -10.33 16.87
CA VAL A 268 -2.91 -10.96 16.32
C VAL A 268 -2.52 -11.88 15.18
N LYS A 269 -2.93 -13.14 15.24
CA LYS A 269 -2.74 -14.12 14.17
C LYS A 269 -4.10 -14.54 13.63
N VAL A 270 -4.27 -14.57 12.32
CA VAL A 270 -5.48 -15.02 11.64
C VAL A 270 -5.08 -16.12 10.68
N GLU A 271 -5.65 -17.30 10.89
CA GLU A 271 -5.44 -18.46 10.03
C GLU A 271 -6.36 -18.43 8.81
N LYS A 272 -6.02 -19.24 7.78
CA LYS A 272 -6.80 -19.33 6.54
C LYS A 272 -8.25 -19.79 6.73
N ASN A 273 -8.53 -20.56 7.79
CA ASN A 273 -9.88 -20.99 8.20
C ASN A 273 -10.70 -19.84 8.83
N GLY A 274 -10.10 -18.68 9.10
CA GLY A 274 -10.71 -17.55 9.79
C GLY A 274 -10.55 -17.57 11.32
N ASP A 275 -9.92 -18.61 11.88
CA ASP A 275 -9.64 -18.66 13.31
C ASP A 275 -8.61 -17.58 13.68
N LYS A 276 -8.89 -16.86 14.75
CA LYS A 276 -8.10 -15.71 15.19
C LYS A 276 -7.53 -15.97 16.58
N MET A 277 -6.25 -15.69 16.74
CA MET A 277 -5.55 -15.71 18.01
C MET A 277 -5.07 -14.29 18.33
N VAL A 278 -5.24 -13.85 19.58
CA VAL A 278 -4.73 -12.59 20.09
C VAL A 278 -3.85 -12.90 21.29
N LEU A 279 -2.59 -12.48 21.26
CA LEU A 279 -1.67 -12.52 22.38
C LEU A 279 -1.49 -11.09 22.87
N PHE A 280 -1.95 -10.81 24.09
CA PHE A 280 -1.82 -9.50 24.71
C PHE A 280 -0.44 -9.36 25.36
N SER A 281 0.00 -8.11 25.50
CA SER A 281 1.28 -7.77 26.15
C SER A 281 1.40 -8.22 27.61
N ASN A 282 0.27 -8.43 28.30
CA ASN A 282 0.22 -8.98 29.66
C ASN A 282 0.31 -10.52 29.73
N GLY A 283 0.58 -11.20 28.61
CA GLY A 283 0.67 -12.65 28.52
C GLY A 283 -0.66 -13.39 28.43
N GLN A 284 -1.80 -12.68 28.48
CA GLN A 284 -3.10 -13.30 28.21
C GLN A 284 -3.23 -13.63 26.73
N LYS A 285 -3.93 -14.72 26.44
CA LYS A 285 -4.16 -15.17 25.07
C LYS A 285 -5.65 -15.38 24.84
N GLU A 286 -6.15 -14.95 23.70
CA GLU A 286 -7.53 -15.11 23.28
C GLU A 286 -7.58 -15.88 21.96
N ILE A 287 -8.47 -16.85 21.83
CA ILE A 287 -8.66 -17.69 20.66
C ILE A 287 -10.13 -17.55 20.24
N HIS A 288 -10.38 -17.11 19.03
CA HIS A 288 -11.70 -17.01 18.41
C HIS A 288 -11.78 -18.03 17.30
N THR A 289 -12.72 -18.96 17.43
CA THR A 289 -13.09 -19.89 16.38
C THR A 289 -14.56 -19.68 16.03
N ALA A 290 -15.04 -20.34 14.98
CA ALA A 290 -16.48 -20.37 14.68
C ALA A 290 -17.32 -20.97 15.82
N GLN A 291 -16.72 -21.82 16.66
CA GLN A 291 -17.44 -22.56 17.71
C GLN A 291 -17.35 -21.91 19.09
N PHE A 292 -16.28 -21.17 19.38
CA PHE A 292 -16.08 -20.59 20.71
C PHE A 292 -15.13 -19.39 20.70
N LYS A 293 -15.20 -18.60 21.78
CA LYS A 293 -14.18 -17.64 22.18
C LYS A 293 -13.57 -18.09 23.50
N ARG A 294 -12.24 -18.28 23.53
CA ARG A 294 -11.51 -18.75 24.70
C ARG A 294 -10.47 -17.72 25.13
N ARG A 295 -10.39 -17.43 26.42
CA ARG A 295 -9.34 -16.62 27.03
C ARG A 295 -8.52 -17.47 28.00
N GLU A 296 -7.22 -17.53 27.76
CA GLU A 296 -6.19 -18.20 28.56
C GLU A 296 -5.44 -17.13 29.34
N TYR A 297 -5.37 -17.31 30.66
CA TYR A 297 -4.73 -16.39 31.57
C TYR A 297 -3.36 -16.94 32.01
N PRO A 298 -2.37 -16.09 32.34
CA PRO A 298 -1.04 -16.52 32.78
C PRO A 298 -1.04 -17.42 34.03
N ASP A 299 -2.07 -17.30 34.87
CA ASP A 299 -2.24 -18.15 36.07
C ASP A 299 -2.65 -19.60 35.72
N GLY A 300 -2.90 -19.91 34.45
CA GLY A 300 -3.39 -21.20 33.96
C GLY A 300 -4.91 -21.31 33.90
N THR A 301 -5.66 -20.28 34.31
CA THR A 301 -7.12 -20.25 34.20
C THR A 301 -7.52 -20.11 32.73
N ILE A 302 -8.53 -20.87 32.30
CA ILE A 302 -9.07 -20.84 30.95
C ILE A 302 -10.58 -20.59 31.03
N LYS A 303 -11.06 -19.57 30.31
CA LYS A 303 -12.49 -19.27 30.15
C LYS A 303 -12.88 -19.47 28.69
N THR A 304 -13.85 -20.34 28.42
CA THR A 304 -14.40 -20.58 27.07
C THR A 304 -15.87 -20.21 27.05
N VAL A 305 -16.27 -19.39 26.08
CA VAL A 305 -17.66 -19.07 25.77
C VAL A 305 -17.97 -19.71 24.42
N TYR A 306 -18.89 -20.67 24.41
CA TYR A 306 -19.29 -21.37 23.19
C TYR A 306 -20.35 -20.55 22.43
N SER A 307 -20.49 -20.82 21.14
CA SER A 307 -21.53 -20.22 20.30
C SER A 307 -22.95 -20.53 20.76
N SER A 308 -23.14 -21.61 21.54
CA SER A 308 -24.40 -21.95 22.21
C SER A 308 -24.72 -21.10 23.44
N GLY A 309 -23.89 -20.12 23.80
CA GLY A 309 -24.05 -19.30 25.01
C GLY A 309 -23.48 -19.93 26.28
N GLN A 310 -23.24 -21.25 26.28
CA GLN A 310 -22.62 -21.97 27.40
C GLN A 310 -21.23 -21.42 27.73
N GLN A 311 -20.92 -21.29 29.02
CA GLN A 311 -19.63 -20.79 29.50
C GLN A 311 -18.93 -21.81 30.37
N GLU A 312 -17.66 -22.07 30.09
CA GLU A 312 -16.81 -22.99 30.85
C GLU A 312 -15.61 -22.23 31.42
N THR A 313 -15.35 -22.41 32.71
CA THR A 313 -14.14 -21.93 33.38
C THR A 313 -13.38 -23.12 33.97
N LYS A 314 -12.18 -23.36 33.46
CA LYS A 314 -11.19 -24.29 34.02
C LYS A 314 -10.18 -23.49 34.83
N TYR A 315 -10.11 -23.71 36.13
CA TYR A 315 -9.14 -23.04 36.99
C TYR A 315 -7.83 -23.82 36.99
N SER A 316 -6.73 -23.13 37.29
CA SER A 316 -5.41 -23.76 37.43
C SER A 316 -5.34 -24.84 38.51
N SER A 317 -6.20 -24.77 39.52
CA SER A 317 -6.39 -25.82 40.54
C SER A 317 -6.92 -27.16 40.01
N GLY A 318 -7.43 -27.22 38.77
CA GLY A 318 -8.14 -28.38 38.21
C GLY A 318 -9.67 -28.30 38.32
N ARG A 319 -10.20 -27.39 39.16
CA ARG A 319 -11.65 -27.13 39.26
C ARG A 319 -12.22 -26.71 37.91
N VAL A 320 -13.38 -27.26 37.55
CA VAL A 320 -14.13 -26.93 36.33
C VAL A 320 -15.53 -26.47 36.69
N ARG A 321 -15.92 -25.29 36.23
CA ARG A 321 -17.27 -24.74 36.40
C ARG A 321 -17.89 -24.44 35.04
N ILE A 322 -19.08 -24.97 34.80
CA ILE A 322 -19.85 -24.75 33.57
C ILE A 322 -21.16 -24.04 33.92
N LYS A 323 -21.51 -23.04 33.11
CA LYS A 323 -22.76 -22.29 33.18
C LYS A 323 -23.54 -22.40 31.88
N ASP A 324 -24.86 -22.42 31.96
CA ASP A 324 -25.76 -22.27 30.80
C ASP A 324 -25.75 -20.83 30.24
N GLU A 325 -26.56 -20.58 29.22
CA GLU A 325 -26.69 -19.27 28.55
C GLU A 325 -27.22 -18.20 29.50
N GLU A 326 -28.11 -18.57 30.43
CA GLU A 326 -28.68 -17.69 31.45
C GLU A 326 -27.71 -17.42 32.62
N GLY A 327 -26.57 -18.11 32.67
CA GLY A 327 -25.53 -17.94 33.66
C GLY A 327 -25.70 -18.77 34.94
N ASN A 328 -26.68 -19.69 34.98
CA ASN A 328 -26.86 -20.64 36.06
C ASN A 328 -25.76 -21.71 36.00
N ILE A 329 -25.38 -22.22 37.17
CA ILE A 329 -24.32 -23.25 37.26
C ILE A 329 -24.92 -24.61 36.94
N ILE A 330 -24.48 -25.24 35.86
CA ILE A 330 -24.88 -26.61 35.50
C ILE A 330 -23.89 -27.66 36.00
N LEU A 331 -22.61 -27.28 36.18
CA LEU A 331 -21.58 -28.16 36.72
C LEU A 331 -20.55 -27.35 37.52
N ASP A 332 -20.15 -27.86 38.67
CA ASP A 332 -19.03 -27.34 39.46
C ASP A 332 -18.26 -28.50 40.08
N LYS A 333 -17.22 -28.96 39.39
CA LYS A 333 -16.37 -30.06 39.81
C LYS A 333 -15.07 -29.50 40.37
N LYS A 334 -14.79 -29.79 41.64
CA LYS A 334 -13.55 -29.36 42.31
C LYS A 334 -12.37 -30.23 41.95
#